data_AF-A0A2G9CFV9-F1
#
_entry.id   AF-A0A2G9CFV9-F1
#
_cell.length_a   1.000
_cell.length_b   1.000
_cell.length_c   1.000
_cell.angle_alpha   90.00
_cell.angle_beta   90.00
_cell.angle_gamma   90.00
#
_symmetry.space_group_name_H-M   'P 1'
#
loop_
_entity.id
_entity.type
_entity.pdbx_description
1 polymer ?
#
loop_
_entity_poly.entity_id
_entity_poly.type
_entity_poly.pdbx_seq_one_letter_code
_entity_poly.pdbx_strand_id
1 'polypeptide(L)'
;MTTQAGSTQNAWLKLSGLSVGGRVVGVMPNLTQLQAVQITQGGADGAGAEGGVMVAAGRDLTLSTVQTSSSRDQVWNATNFKKESQSQDVGTEIKAEGAVVLKAGQDLSATAAQIASAQGPVTLSAGRDVELLAGEANKVVEEMTQKTKKSLFKKKTVTTYNKTDTTTAIGTTLSGDTVNIVAGRDITLAAAQAVSDNGTKLIADRDITIDGVTNSVDTEQFKKTVKSGLFSGGGIGVTIGKQALSQATKTSQETHQGSVVASVAGDVDIVAGGAYRQVGSEVQAPQGDVTIKGKSIAIVEARNQSAQDTETKFKQSGLSLSLSAPGVDAAMGAIKAGEHVTQTQDDRMKA
;
A
#
# COMPACT_ATOMS: atom_id res chain seq x y z
N MET A 1 0.07 16.78 38.30
CA MET A 1 0.96 15.70 38.77
C MET A 1 1.88 15.33 37.63
N THR A 2 3.19 15.56 37.78
CA THR A 2 4.21 15.21 36.79
C THR A 2 4.69 13.80 37.10
N THR A 3 4.28 12.80 36.33
CA THR A 3 4.79 11.44 36.47
C THR A 3 6.10 11.32 35.69
N GLN A 4 7.22 11.50 36.39
CA GLN A 4 8.57 11.25 35.87
C GLN A 4 8.88 9.76 35.99
N ALA A 5 9.01 9.04 34.88
CA ALA A 5 9.48 7.66 34.90
C ALA A 5 11.01 7.62 35.06
N GLY A 6 11.47 6.95 36.11
CA GLY A 6 12.86 6.94 36.58
C GLY A 6 13.86 6.18 35.70
N SER A 7 15.13 6.54 35.89
CA SER A 7 16.33 6.08 35.19
C SER A 7 16.70 4.62 35.50
N THR A 8 16.76 3.75 34.48
CA THR A 8 17.55 2.51 34.50
C THR A 8 18.01 2.10 33.08
N GLN A 9 19.17 1.46 33.06
CA GLN A 9 19.99 1.03 31.92
C GLN A 9 19.22 0.18 30.88
N ASN A 10 19.50 0.43 29.59
CA ASN A 10 19.03 -0.34 28.41
C ASN A 10 17.61 -0.93 28.55
N ALA A 11 16.66 -0.07 28.93
CA ALA A 11 15.30 -0.49 29.24
C ALA A 11 14.41 -0.33 28.01
N TRP A 12 13.98 -1.44 27.40
CA TRP A 12 12.86 -1.46 26.47
C TRP A 12 11.58 -1.05 27.21
N LEU A 13 10.91 0.03 26.82
CA LEU A 13 9.60 0.36 27.38
C LEU A 13 8.54 -0.45 26.63
N LYS A 14 8.12 -1.59 27.19
CA LYS A 14 6.90 -2.28 26.76
C LYS A 14 5.70 -1.64 27.44
N LEU A 15 5.27 -0.49 26.91
CA LEU A 15 4.06 0.19 27.38
C LEU A 15 2.93 -0.12 26.39
N SER A 16 1.93 -0.91 26.80
CA SER A 16 0.79 -1.22 25.93
C SER A 16 -0.18 -0.04 25.77
N GLY A 17 -0.10 0.96 26.65
CA GLY A 17 -0.89 2.19 26.58
C GLY A 17 -0.61 3.13 27.77
N LEU A 18 -0.60 4.43 27.53
CA LEU A 18 -0.50 5.48 28.55
C LEU A 18 -1.51 6.58 28.25
N SER A 19 -2.45 6.81 29.16
CA SER A 19 -3.41 7.92 29.07
C SER A 19 -3.21 8.87 30.24
N VAL A 20 -3.00 10.17 29.97
CA VAL A 20 -2.73 11.17 31.01
C VAL A 20 -3.50 12.45 30.72
N GLY A 21 -4.09 13.07 31.75
CA GLY A 21 -4.75 14.37 31.60
C GLY A 21 -3.76 15.53 31.42
N GLY A 22 -2.62 15.50 32.11
CA GLY A 22 -1.60 16.56 32.09
C GLY A 22 -0.51 16.39 31.03
N ARG A 23 0.63 17.04 31.21
CA ARG A 23 1.80 16.89 30.31
C ARG A 23 2.48 15.54 30.52
N VAL A 24 2.74 14.82 29.44
CA VAL A 24 3.55 13.59 29.43
C VAL A 24 4.96 13.97 29.02
N VAL A 25 5.95 13.69 29.88
CA VAL A 25 7.36 13.94 29.57
C VAL A 25 8.15 12.67 29.80
N GLY A 26 8.62 12.07 28.71
CA GLY A 26 9.58 10.96 28.72
C GLY A 26 10.95 11.44 28.27
N VAL A 27 11.87 11.67 29.22
CA VAL A 27 13.29 11.90 28.90
C VAL A 27 14.05 10.62 29.17
N MET A 28 14.61 10.02 28.13
CA MET A 28 15.18 8.69 28.21
C MET A 28 16.60 8.71 27.65
N PRO A 29 17.63 8.73 28.53
CA PRO A 29 19.02 8.86 28.09
C PRO A 29 19.51 7.63 27.30
N ASN A 30 18.91 6.45 27.55
CA ASN A 30 19.33 5.17 26.97
C ASN A 30 18.21 4.38 26.25
N LEU A 31 16.95 4.84 26.27
CA LEU A 31 15.89 4.17 25.50
C LEU A 31 15.91 4.70 24.07
N THR A 32 16.02 3.78 23.13
CA THR A 32 16.10 4.07 21.70
C THR A 32 14.85 3.69 20.90
N GLN A 33 13.83 3.10 21.54
CA GLN A 33 12.70 2.51 20.81
C GLN A 33 11.36 2.52 21.58
N LEU A 34 10.30 3.00 20.93
CA LEU A 34 8.90 2.75 21.25
C LEU A 34 8.37 1.77 20.20
N GLN A 35 7.70 0.71 20.63
CA GLN A 35 7.21 -0.35 19.75
C GLN A 35 5.70 -0.53 19.94
N ALA A 36 4.91 -0.17 18.94
CA ALA A 36 3.45 -0.24 18.96
C ALA A 36 2.82 0.30 20.27
N VAL A 37 3.37 1.40 20.80
CA VAL A 37 2.89 2.02 22.05
C VAL A 37 1.75 2.97 21.74
N GLN A 38 0.72 3.03 22.59
CA GLN A 38 -0.31 4.08 22.54
C GLN A 38 -0.07 5.11 23.64
N ILE A 39 0.06 6.39 23.29
CA ILE A 39 0.16 7.52 24.22
C ILE A 39 -0.97 8.49 23.91
N THR A 40 -1.86 8.70 24.87
CA THR A 40 -2.97 9.64 24.76
C THR A 40 -2.85 10.71 25.84
N GLN A 41 -2.87 11.97 25.44
CA GLN A 41 -2.94 13.12 26.33
C GLN A 41 -4.24 13.90 26.08
N GLY A 42 -5.12 14.00 27.08
CA GLY A 42 -6.41 14.68 26.96
C GLY A 42 -7.50 14.10 27.88
N GLY A 43 -8.73 14.61 27.77
CA GLY A 43 -9.90 14.19 28.54
C GLY A 43 -10.59 15.34 29.30
N ALA A 44 -11.77 15.07 29.89
CA ALA A 44 -12.63 16.07 30.53
C ALA A 44 -11.96 16.86 31.68
N ASP A 45 -10.97 16.26 32.34
CA ASP A 45 -10.17 16.87 33.43
C ASP A 45 -8.70 17.12 33.03
N GLY A 46 -8.39 17.03 31.73
CA GLY A 46 -7.03 17.19 31.20
C GLY A 46 -6.62 18.65 31.05
N ALA A 47 -5.32 18.90 30.90
CA ALA A 47 -4.74 20.23 30.65
C ALA A 47 -5.17 20.86 29.31
N GLY A 48 -6.00 20.18 28.50
CA GLY A 48 -6.43 20.67 27.18
C GLY A 48 -5.25 21.03 26.29
N ALA A 49 -5.35 22.15 25.58
CA ALA A 49 -4.29 22.71 24.75
C ALA A 49 -2.98 23.04 25.51
N GLU A 50 -3.05 23.29 26.82
CA GLU A 50 -1.87 23.56 27.68
C GLU A 50 -1.12 22.27 28.05
N GLY A 51 -1.71 21.11 27.73
CA GLY A 51 -1.08 19.80 27.84
C GLY A 51 -0.10 19.51 26.71
N GLY A 52 0.38 18.27 26.66
CA GLY A 52 1.20 17.81 25.55
C GLY A 52 2.00 16.56 25.86
N VAL A 53 2.62 16.01 24.82
CA VAL A 53 3.50 14.84 24.89
C VAL A 53 4.90 15.27 24.46
N MET A 54 5.89 15.03 25.31
CA MET A 54 7.30 15.19 24.96
C MET A 54 8.03 13.87 25.15
N VAL A 55 8.70 13.41 24.10
CA VAL A 55 9.61 12.27 24.13
C VAL A 55 10.98 12.75 23.67
N ALA A 56 12.00 12.57 24.52
CA ALA A 56 13.37 12.94 24.19
C ALA A 56 14.31 11.75 24.45
N ALA A 57 15.07 11.37 23.42
CA ALA A 57 16.10 10.34 23.50
C ALA A 57 17.50 10.97 23.42
N GLY A 58 18.44 10.45 24.21
CA GLY A 58 19.82 10.95 24.25
C GLY A 58 20.60 10.71 22.96
N ARG A 59 20.26 9.66 22.21
CA ARG A 59 20.86 9.34 20.90
C ARG A 59 19.78 9.14 19.85
N ASP A 60 19.19 7.95 19.75
CA ASP A 60 18.23 7.63 18.69
C ASP A 60 16.82 7.51 19.26
N LEU A 61 15.79 7.90 18.52
CA LEU A 61 14.38 7.65 18.84
C LEU A 61 13.72 6.87 17.70
N THR A 62 13.38 5.61 17.95
CA THR A 62 12.74 4.75 16.95
C THR A 62 11.30 4.46 17.35
N LEU A 63 10.32 4.80 16.50
CA LEU A 63 8.92 4.39 16.64
C LEU A 63 8.66 3.21 15.70
N SER A 64 8.92 2.01 16.21
CA SER A 64 8.83 0.75 15.47
C SER A 64 7.44 0.12 15.50
N THR A 65 7.25 -0.90 14.67
CA THR A 65 5.99 -1.64 14.51
C THR A 65 5.99 -2.97 15.26
N VAL A 66 4.78 -3.50 15.47
CA VAL A 66 4.53 -4.91 15.74
C VAL A 66 3.68 -5.45 14.61
N GLN A 67 4.14 -6.53 13.97
CA GLN A 67 3.33 -7.22 12.98
C GLN A 67 2.27 -8.06 13.68
N THR A 68 1.01 -7.80 13.36
CA THR A 68 -0.13 -8.64 13.77
C THR A 68 -0.57 -9.48 12.58
N SER A 69 -1.08 -10.69 12.83
CA SER A 69 -1.53 -11.57 11.77
C SER A 69 -2.74 -12.40 12.20
N SER A 70 -3.61 -12.71 11.24
CA SER A 70 -4.73 -13.63 11.46
C SER A 70 -5.02 -14.43 10.20
N SER A 71 -5.53 -15.65 10.36
CA SER A 71 -5.93 -16.51 9.25
C SER A 71 -7.30 -17.15 9.50
N ARG A 72 -8.01 -17.45 8.42
CA ARG A 72 -9.30 -18.13 8.42
C ARG A 72 -9.38 -19.07 7.22
N ASP A 73 -9.56 -20.35 7.53
CA ASP A 73 -9.69 -21.39 6.52
C ASP A 73 -11.06 -22.04 6.60
N GLN A 74 -11.71 -22.17 5.45
CA GLN A 74 -12.96 -22.89 5.24
C GLN A 74 -12.71 -23.97 4.19
N VAL A 75 -12.56 -25.22 4.62
CA VAL A 75 -12.25 -26.34 3.73
C VAL A 75 -13.39 -27.35 3.76
N TRP A 76 -14.11 -27.50 2.64
CA TRP A 76 -15.12 -28.56 2.49
C TRP A 76 -14.52 -29.83 1.91
N ASN A 77 -13.62 -29.68 0.92
CA ASN A 77 -12.84 -30.76 0.32
C ASN A 77 -11.72 -30.19 -0.56
N ALA A 78 -10.93 -31.06 -1.21
CA ALA A 78 -9.79 -30.68 -2.04
C ALA A 78 -10.13 -29.75 -3.23
N THR A 79 -11.39 -29.66 -3.66
CA THR A 79 -11.82 -28.81 -4.79
C THR A 79 -12.83 -27.74 -4.40
N ASN A 80 -13.11 -27.60 -3.10
CA ASN A 80 -14.02 -26.62 -2.54
C ASN A 80 -13.43 -26.12 -1.22
N PHE A 81 -12.79 -24.95 -1.26
CA PHE A 81 -12.24 -24.29 -0.09
C PHE A 81 -12.14 -22.79 -0.30
N LYS A 82 -12.01 -22.07 0.81
CA LYS A 82 -11.65 -20.65 0.87
C LYS A 82 -10.70 -20.44 2.03
N LYS A 83 -9.52 -19.87 1.78
CA LYS A 83 -8.52 -19.53 2.79
C LYS A 83 -8.23 -18.04 2.71
N GLU A 84 -8.10 -17.43 3.87
CA GLU A 84 -7.82 -16.01 4.03
C GLU A 84 -6.71 -15.86 5.06
N SER A 85 -5.67 -15.11 4.74
CA SER A 85 -4.68 -14.65 5.70
C SER A 85 -4.48 -13.17 5.55
N GLN A 86 -4.24 -12.49 6.67
CA GLN A 86 -3.89 -11.08 6.69
C GLN A 86 -2.80 -10.86 7.72
N SER A 87 -1.90 -9.93 7.43
CA SER A 87 -0.93 -9.40 8.38
C SER A 87 -0.82 -7.88 8.22
N GLN A 88 -0.46 -7.20 9.29
CA GLN A 88 -0.35 -5.75 9.30
C GLN A 88 0.67 -5.30 10.34
N ASP A 89 1.54 -4.39 9.94
CA ASP A 89 2.34 -3.58 10.85
C ASP A 89 1.46 -2.59 11.63
N VAL A 90 1.56 -2.67 12.95
CA VAL A 90 0.94 -1.72 13.88
C VAL A 90 2.03 -0.86 14.49
N GLY A 91 2.06 0.42 14.13
CA GLY A 91 3.04 1.38 14.64
C GLY A 91 2.63 2.02 15.97
N THR A 92 3.49 2.92 16.46
CA THR A 92 3.24 3.71 17.67
C THR A 92 2.20 4.80 17.39
N GLU A 93 1.29 5.02 18.33
CA GLU A 93 0.25 6.05 18.27
C GLU A 93 0.45 7.07 19.38
N ILE A 94 0.54 8.35 19.03
CA ILE A 94 0.63 9.48 19.95
C ILE A 94 -0.48 10.46 19.62
N LYS A 95 -1.42 10.66 20.54
CA LYS A 95 -2.51 11.62 20.43
C LYS A 95 -2.44 12.60 21.58
N ALA A 96 -2.46 13.89 21.31
CA ALA A 96 -2.48 14.93 22.33
C ALA A 96 -3.49 16.03 21.99
N GLU A 97 -4.08 16.66 23.01
CA GLU A 97 -4.83 17.90 22.81
C GLU A 97 -3.86 19.07 22.55
N GLY A 98 -2.77 19.15 23.34
CA GLY A 98 -1.71 20.14 23.17
C GLY A 98 -0.50 19.62 22.38
N ALA A 99 0.65 20.29 22.52
CA ALA A 99 1.83 20.06 21.69
C ALA A 99 2.39 18.61 21.77
N VAL A 100 2.84 18.06 20.63
CA VAL A 100 3.66 16.84 20.59
C VAL A 100 5.07 17.17 20.16
N VAL A 101 6.06 16.79 20.97
CA VAL A 101 7.48 17.04 20.71
C VAL A 101 8.26 15.73 20.80
N LEU A 102 8.87 15.33 19.68
CA LEU A 102 9.75 14.17 19.61
C LEU A 102 11.17 14.63 19.29
N LYS A 103 12.13 14.28 20.14
CA LYS A 103 13.52 14.72 20.01
C LYS A 103 14.49 13.55 20.12
N ALA A 104 15.45 13.50 19.20
CA ALA A 104 16.58 12.60 19.23
C ALA A 104 17.90 13.39 19.19
N GLY A 105 18.92 12.91 19.90
CA GLY A 105 20.27 13.48 19.84
C GLY A 105 20.96 13.23 18.49
N GLN A 106 20.60 12.15 17.80
CA GLN A 106 21.18 11.71 16.54
C GLN A 106 20.07 11.44 15.51
N ASP A 107 19.39 10.30 15.55
CA ASP A 107 18.38 9.97 14.53
C ASP A 107 16.98 9.76 15.12
N LEU A 108 15.96 10.17 14.38
CA LEU A 108 14.55 9.86 14.67
C LEU A 108 13.96 9.08 13.50
N SER A 109 13.50 7.86 13.74
CA SER A 109 12.84 7.04 12.72
C SER A 109 11.46 6.61 13.20
N ALA A 110 10.46 6.67 12.33
CA ALA A 110 9.10 6.26 12.64
C ALA A 110 8.51 5.45 11.48
N THR A 111 7.93 4.29 11.79
CA THR A 111 7.34 3.38 10.81
C THR A 111 5.88 3.11 11.16
N ALA A 112 4.98 3.34 10.20
CA ALA A 112 3.53 3.23 10.36
C ALA A 112 2.99 3.94 11.63
N ALA A 113 3.65 5.02 12.06
CA ALA A 113 3.32 5.70 13.31
C ALA A 113 2.27 6.80 13.09
N GLN A 114 1.34 6.94 14.04
CA GLN A 114 0.28 7.95 13.99
C GLN A 114 0.51 8.99 15.09
N ILE A 115 0.90 10.21 14.73
CA ILE A 115 1.24 11.28 15.67
C ILE A 115 0.33 12.47 15.40
N ALA A 116 -0.53 12.79 16.36
CA ALA A 116 -1.53 13.84 16.22
C ALA A 116 -1.57 14.77 17.44
N SER A 117 -1.62 16.06 17.18
CA SER A 117 -2.03 17.09 18.13
C SER A 117 -3.35 17.70 17.66
N ALA A 118 -4.33 17.86 18.54
CA ALA A 118 -5.64 18.40 18.16
C ALA A 118 -5.64 19.94 18.07
N GLN A 119 -4.88 20.62 18.94
CA GLN A 119 -4.91 22.09 19.07
C GLN A 119 -3.51 22.70 19.14
N GLY A 120 -2.46 21.88 19.03
CA GLY A 120 -1.07 22.31 19.20
C GLY A 120 -0.15 21.84 18.07
N PRO A 121 1.13 22.23 18.15
CA PRO A 121 2.12 21.84 17.15
C PRO A 121 2.56 20.38 17.32
N VAL A 122 2.94 19.75 16.22
CA VAL A 122 3.74 18.52 16.19
C VAL A 122 5.16 18.88 15.76
N THR A 123 6.16 18.61 16.59
CA THR A 123 7.57 18.91 16.32
C THR A 123 8.43 17.65 16.42
N LEU A 124 9.12 17.30 15.35
CA LEU A 124 10.14 16.26 15.30
C LEU A 124 11.51 16.91 15.10
N SER A 125 12.48 16.55 15.93
CA SER A 125 13.85 17.08 15.82
C SER A 125 14.90 15.99 16.06
N ALA A 126 15.88 15.91 15.16
CA ALA A 126 17.01 15.01 15.29
C ALA A 126 18.33 15.74 14.98
N GLY A 127 19.40 15.40 15.70
CA GLY A 127 20.73 15.98 15.46
C GLY A 127 21.35 15.60 14.12
N ARG A 128 20.82 14.56 13.46
CA ARG A 128 21.27 14.04 12.17
C ARG A 128 20.10 13.78 11.25
N ASP A 129 19.40 12.64 11.35
CA ASP A 129 18.36 12.29 10.36
C ASP A 129 16.96 12.16 10.97
N VAL A 130 15.94 12.54 10.18
CA VAL A 130 14.53 12.18 10.47
C VAL A 130 13.98 11.33 9.33
N GLU A 131 13.48 10.14 9.65
CA GLU A 131 12.90 9.19 8.71
C GLU A 131 11.45 8.87 9.08
N LEU A 132 10.52 9.13 8.17
CA LEU A 132 9.11 8.74 8.29
C LEU A 132 8.79 7.74 7.20
N LEU A 133 8.63 6.48 7.60
CA LEU A 133 8.54 5.33 6.72
C LEU A 133 7.15 4.69 6.80
N ALA A 134 6.76 4.04 5.72
CA ALA A 134 5.60 3.16 5.73
C ALA A 134 5.96 1.78 6.31
N GLY A 135 5.03 1.21 7.08
CA GLY A 135 4.97 -0.24 7.30
C GLY A 135 4.12 -0.89 6.21
N GLU A 136 3.79 -2.17 6.39
CA GLU A 136 3.03 -2.93 5.40
C GLU A 136 1.82 -3.66 5.99
N ALA A 137 0.75 -3.75 5.21
CA ALA A 137 -0.31 -4.73 5.37
C ALA A 137 -0.32 -5.67 4.18
N ASN A 138 -0.41 -6.96 4.45
CA ASN A 138 -0.54 -8.00 3.46
C ASN A 138 -1.86 -8.76 3.65
N LYS A 139 -2.53 -9.10 2.55
CA LYS A 139 -3.75 -9.90 2.54
C LYS A 139 -3.72 -10.91 1.40
N VAL A 140 -3.89 -12.18 1.74
CA VAL A 140 -4.02 -13.28 0.77
C VAL A 140 -5.41 -13.89 0.88
N VAL A 141 -6.09 -14.00 -0.26
CA VAL A 141 -7.36 -14.73 -0.39
C VAL A 141 -7.17 -15.81 -1.45
N GLU A 142 -7.40 -17.05 -1.08
CA GLU A 142 -7.31 -18.21 -1.96
C GLU A 142 -8.64 -18.97 -1.96
N GLU A 143 -9.25 -19.16 -3.12
CA GLU A 143 -10.53 -19.86 -3.26
C GLU A 143 -10.47 -20.89 -4.39
N MET A 144 -10.96 -22.09 -4.12
CA MET A 144 -11.25 -23.09 -5.14
C MET A 144 -12.69 -23.55 -5.03
N THR A 145 -13.39 -23.62 -6.17
CA THR A 145 -14.77 -24.11 -6.25
C THR A 145 -14.91 -25.09 -7.41
N GLN A 146 -15.60 -26.22 -7.19
CA GLN A 146 -15.93 -27.17 -8.24
C GLN A 146 -17.43 -27.50 -8.26
N LYS A 147 -18.09 -27.19 -9.37
CA LYS A 147 -19.51 -27.47 -9.58
C LYS A 147 -19.71 -28.44 -10.73
N THR A 148 -20.48 -29.51 -10.49
CA THR A 148 -20.83 -30.50 -11.51
C THR A 148 -22.34 -30.52 -11.74
N LYS A 149 -22.76 -30.32 -13.00
CA LYS A 149 -24.15 -30.48 -13.46
C LYS A 149 -24.28 -31.75 -14.30
N LYS A 150 -25.33 -32.54 -14.08
CA LYS A 150 -25.64 -33.77 -14.84
C LYS A 150 -27.06 -33.68 -15.41
N SER A 151 -27.24 -34.22 -16.61
CA SER A 151 -28.52 -34.46 -17.29
C SER A 151 -28.41 -35.81 -18.05
N LEU A 152 -29.52 -36.33 -18.58
CA LEU A 152 -29.66 -37.71 -19.11
C LEU A 152 -28.47 -38.20 -19.95
N PHE A 153 -27.93 -37.36 -20.84
CA PHE A 153 -26.78 -37.71 -21.69
C PHE A 153 -25.63 -36.71 -21.61
N LYS A 154 -25.63 -35.79 -20.61
CA LYS A 154 -24.67 -34.67 -20.54
C LYS A 154 -24.10 -34.49 -19.13
N LYS A 155 -22.78 -34.32 -19.03
CA LYS A 155 -22.10 -33.92 -17.79
C LYS A 155 -21.27 -32.66 -18.04
N LYS A 156 -21.37 -31.67 -17.15
CA LYS A 156 -20.54 -30.46 -17.17
C LYS A 156 -19.93 -30.24 -15.79
N THR A 157 -18.60 -30.30 -15.69
CA THR A 157 -17.86 -29.94 -14.48
C THR A 157 -17.10 -28.65 -14.73
N VAL A 158 -17.26 -27.68 -13.84
CA VAL A 158 -16.54 -26.40 -13.85
C VAL A 158 -15.74 -26.31 -12.56
N THR A 159 -14.43 -26.14 -12.69
CA THR A 159 -13.52 -25.83 -11.59
C THR A 159 -13.00 -24.42 -11.77
N THR A 160 -13.08 -23.62 -10.71
CA THR A 160 -12.49 -22.29 -10.62
C THR A 160 -11.50 -22.25 -9.48
N TYR A 161 -10.38 -21.57 -9.68
CA TYR A 161 -9.39 -21.26 -8.67
C TYR A 161 -9.06 -19.78 -8.80
N ASN A 162 -9.06 -19.05 -7.69
CA ASN A 162 -8.66 -17.65 -7.63
C ASN A 162 -7.74 -17.48 -6.43
N LYS A 163 -6.61 -16.82 -6.63
CA LYS A 163 -5.74 -16.33 -5.57
C LYS A 163 -5.52 -14.84 -5.78
N THR A 164 -5.59 -14.07 -4.71
CA THR A 164 -5.23 -12.65 -4.70
C THR A 164 -4.29 -12.43 -3.53
N ASP A 165 -3.11 -11.91 -3.82
CA ASP A 165 -2.12 -11.43 -2.85
C ASP A 165 -2.08 -9.91 -2.98
N THR A 166 -2.16 -9.19 -1.86
CA THR A 166 -2.25 -7.73 -1.86
C THR A 166 -1.34 -7.21 -0.77
N THR A 167 -0.38 -6.37 -1.14
CA THR A 167 0.49 -5.64 -0.22
C THR A 167 0.21 -4.15 -0.35
N THR A 168 -0.12 -3.53 0.78
CA THR A 168 -0.44 -2.11 0.88
C THR A 168 0.40 -1.46 1.95
N ALA A 169 0.96 -0.30 1.65
CA ALA A 169 1.75 0.48 2.58
C ALA A 169 0.87 1.21 3.60
N ILE A 170 1.37 1.26 4.83
CA ILE A 170 0.77 1.99 5.95
C ILE A 170 1.73 3.11 6.32
N GLY A 171 1.43 4.29 5.79
CA GLY A 171 2.23 5.48 6.01
C GLY A 171 2.29 5.93 7.47
N THR A 172 3.41 6.53 7.85
CA THR A 172 3.48 7.34 9.08
C THR A 172 2.72 8.65 8.86
N THR A 173 1.80 9.03 9.76
CA THR A 173 1.06 10.29 9.66
C THR A 173 1.36 11.24 10.81
N LEU A 174 1.65 12.49 10.50
CA LEU A 174 1.78 13.61 11.42
C LEU A 174 0.66 14.61 11.16
N SER A 175 -0.07 15.02 12.21
CA SER A 175 -1.10 16.06 12.10
C SER A 175 -1.14 17.01 13.30
N GLY A 176 -1.28 18.30 13.06
CA GLY A 176 -1.50 19.28 14.13
C GLY A 176 -1.72 20.69 13.63
N ASP A 177 -1.79 21.65 14.56
CA ASP A 177 -1.93 23.07 14.22
C ASP A 177 -0.78 23.51 13.30
N THR A 178 0.45 23.17 13.67
CA THR A 178 1.61 23.23 12.79
C THR A 178 2.38 21.91 12.84
N VAL A 179 3.07 21.57 11.76
CA VAL A 179 3.99 20.42 11.71
C VAL A 179 5.40 20.91 11.42
N ASN A 180 6.34 20.66 12.32
CA ASN A 180 7.74 21.08 12.18
C ASN A 180 8.65 19.86 12.24
N ILE A 181 9.41 19.60 11.17
CA ILE A 181 10.39 18.52 11.10
C ILE A 181 11.77 19.14 10.86
N VAL A 182 12.70 18.89 11.77
CA VAL A 182 14.06 19.48 11.72
C VAL A 182 15.11 18.39 11.87
N ALA A 183 16.04 18.33 10.93
CA ALA A 183 17.16 17.39 10.93
C ALA A 183 18.49 18.13 10.72
N GLY A 184 19.51 17.78 11.51
CA GLY A 184 20.87 18.32 11.32
C GLY A 184 21.60 17.77 10.08
N ARG A 185 20.96 16.88 9.33
CA ARG A 185 21.47 16.31 8.09
C ARG A 185 20.35 16.09 7.08
N ASP A 186 19.56 15.02 7.18
CA ASP A 186 18.56 14.69 6.16
C ASP A 186 17.15 14.45 6.72
N ILE A 187 16.13 14.74 5.89
CA ILE A 187 14.75 14.33 6.13
C ILE A 187 14.31 13.39 5.01
N THR A 188 13.76 12.23 5.36
CA THR A 188 13.17 11.28 4.41
C THR A 188 11.73 10.98 4.79
N LEU A 189 10.81 11.17 3.85
CA LEU A 189 9.42 10.70 3.92
C LEU A 189 9.23 9.64 2.84
N ALA A 190 8.76 8.45 3.20
CA ALA A 190 8.45 7.35 2.26
C ALA A 190 7.01 6.87 2.50
N ALA A 191 6.11 7.26 1.61
CA ALA A 191 4.66 7.12 1.76
C ALA A 191 4.11 7.64 3.10
N ALA A 192 4.73 8.70 3.63
CA ALA A 192 4.34 9.35 4.88
C ALA A 192 3.51 10.62 4.63
N GLN A 193 2.74 11.03 5.64
CA GLN A 193 1.91 12.23 5.57
C GLN A 193 2.31 13.21 6.68
N ALA A 194 2.62 14.44 6.33
CA ALA A 194 2.86 15.54 7.26
C ALA A 194 1.88 16.67 6.91
N VAL A 195 0.80 16.79 7.68
CA VAL A 195 -0.31 17.69 7.36
C VAL A 195 -0.60 18.62 8.54
N SER A 196 -0.71 19.91 8.28
CA SER A 196 -1.03 20.90 9.31
C SER A 196 -2.25 21.74 8.99
N ASP A 197 -2.84 22.36 10.00
CA ASP A 197 -3.88 23.37 9.78
C ASP A 197 -3.28 24.70 9.33
N ASN A 198 -2.25 25.21 10.03
CA ASN A 198 -1.75 26.58 9.92
C ASN A 198 -0.29 26.69 9.47
N GLY A 199 0.40 25.59 9.20
CA GLY A 199 1.71 25.62 8.54
C GLY A 199 2.55 24.35 8.73
N THR A 200 3.19 23.91 7.66
CA THR A 200 4.09 22.75 7.69
C THR A 200 5.49 23.16 7.27
N LYS A 201 6.50 22.80 8.07
CA LYS A 201 7.89 23.16 7.86
C LYS A 201 8.82 21.97 7.95
N LEU A 202 9.63 21.78 6.90
CA LEU A 202 10.68 20.77 6.85
C LEU A 202 12.03 21.47 6.67
N ILE A 203 12.98 21.25 7.57
CA ILE A 203 14.31 21.86 7.53
C ILE A 203 15.38 20.78 7.69
N ALA A 204 16.26 20.66 6.69
CA ALA A 204 17.42 19.79 6.75
C ALA A 204 18.68 20.57 6.33
N ASP A 205 19.77 20.42 7.09
CA ASP A 205 21.05 21.08 6.76
C ASP A 205 21.67 20.53 5.46
N ARG A 206 21.27 19.31 5.05
CA ARG A 206 21.69 18.66 3.80
C ARG A 206 20.48 18.35 2.92
N ASP A 207 19.94 17.13 2.90
CA ASP A 207 19.00 16.72 1.86
C ASP A 207 17.58 16.48 2.40
N ILE A 208 16.57 16.76 1.57
CA ILE A 208 15.16 16.40 1.85
C ILE A 208 14.66 15.52 0.72
N THR A 209 14.18 14.32 1.06
CA THR A 209 13.56 13.38 0.13
C THR A 209 12.11 13.13 0.52
N ILE A 210 11.19 13.37 -0.41
CA ILE A 210 9.76 13.07 -0.30
C ILE A 210 9.44 12.02 -1.37
N ASP A 211 9.51 10.75 -0.99
CA ASP A 211 9.33 9.59 -1.86
C ASP A 211 8.03 8.86 -1.53
N GLY A 212 7.64 7.94 -2.41
CA GLY A 212 6.60 6.97 -2.12
C GLY A 212 7.15 5.57 -1.95
N VAL A 213 6.21 4.63 -1.84
CA VAL A 213 6.49 3.20 -1.85
C VAL A 213 5.54 2.51 -2.83
N THR A 214 5.83 1.27 -3.16
CA THR A 214 5.05 0.51 -4.14
C THR A 214 4.10 -0.45 -3.43
N ASN A 215 2.82 -0.39 -3.80
CA ASN A 215 1.78 -1.34 -3.43
C ASN A 215 1.58 -2.36 -4.55
N SER A 216 1.41 -3.63 -4.18
CA SER A 216 1.25 -4.71 -5.14
C SER A 216 -0.10 -5.42 -5.04
N VAL A 217 -0.62 -5.85 -6.17
CA VAL A 217 -1.76 -6.77 -6.28
C VAL A 217 -1.43 -7.85 -7.30
N ASP A 218 -1.19 -9.05 -6.81
CA ASP A 218 -0.95 -10.23 -7.65
C ASP A 218 -2.20 -11.13 -7.64
N THR A 219 -2.67 -11.48 -8.83
CA THR A 219 -3.84 -12.36 -9.00
C THR A 219 -3.49 -13.57 -9.84
N GLU A 220 -3.93 -14.74 -9.38
CA GLU A 220 -3.94 -15.97 -10.17
C GLU A 220 -5.38 -16.42 -10.34
N GLN A 221 -5.82 -16.56 -11.59
CA GLN A 221 -7.15 -17.01 -11.93
C GLN A 221 -7.05 -18.23 -12.82
N PHE A 222 -7.80 -19.28 -12.50
CA PHE A 222 -7.88 -20.48 -13.31
C PHE A 222 -9.31 -20.96 -13.41
N LYS A 223 -9.73 -21.29 -14.63
CA LYS A 223 -11.05 -21.84 -14.90
C LYS A 223 -10.94 -23.01 -15.86
N LYS A 224 -11.45 -24.16 -15.46
CA LYS A 224 -11.51 -25.37 -16.29
C LYS A 224 -12.94 -25.87 -16.42
N THR A 225 -13.41 -25.96 -17.64
CA THR A 225 -14.71 -26.56 -17.99
C THR A 225 -14.48 -27.89 -18.70
N VAL A 226 -14.99 -28.97 -18.14
CA VAL A 226 -15.02 -30.30 -18.76
C VAL A 226 -16.47 -30.65 -19.09
N LYS A 227 -16.75 -30.90 -20.37
CA LYS A 227 -18.02 -31.43 -20.85
C LYS A 227 -17.81 -32.87 -21.30
N SER A 228 -18.78 -33.74 -20.99
CA SER A 228 -18.79 -35.11 -21.49
C SER A 228 -20.20 -35.53 -21.87
N GLY A 229 -20.30 -36.49 -22.79
CA GLY A 229 -21.57 -37.01 -23.30
C GLY A 229 -21.96 -36.33 -24.61
N LEU A 230 -23.26 -36.11 -24.80
CA LEU A 230 -23.81 -35.56 -26.04
C LEU A 230 -23.77 -34.03 -26.05
N PHE A 231 -23.13 -33.41 -27.03
CA PHE A 231 -23.14 -31.96 -27.23
C PHE A 231 -23.27 -31.61 -28.72
N SER A 232 -23.79 -30.42 -29.03
CA SER A 232 -23.83 -29.91 -30.40
C SER A 232 -22.46 -29.35 -30.77
N GLY A 233 -21.94 -29.72 -31.94
CA GLY A 233 -20.61 -29.34 -32.42
C GLY A 233 -20.54 -27.97 -33.12
N GLY A 234 -21.65 -27.21 -33.17
CA GLY A 234 -21.86 -26.09 -34.09
C GLY A 234 -22.51 -26.59 -35.39
N GLY A 235 -23.67 -26.04 -35.76
CA GLY A 235 -24.49 -26.52 -36.89
C GLY A 235 -25.46 -27.66 -36.57
N ILE A 236 -26.01 -28.32 -37.62
CA ILE A 236 -26.91 -29.49 -37.53
C ILE A 236 -26.07 -30.77 -37.33
N GLY A 237 -25.42 -30.88 -36.17
CA GLY A 237 -24.56 -32.02 -35.86
C GLY A 237 -24.52 -32.35 -34.37
N VAL A 238 -24.46 -33.65 -34.07
CA VAL A 238 -24.43 -34.21 -32.72
C VAL A 238 -23.07 -34.85 -32.49
N THR A 239 -22.37 -34.45 -31.44
CA THR A 239 -21.09 -35.03 -31.00
C THR A 239 -21.28 -35.77 -29.70
N ILE A 240 -20.78 -37.00 -29.62
CA ILE A 240 -20.62 -37.73 -28.37
C ILE A 240 -19.13 -37.79 -28.03
N GLY A 241 -18.74 -37.24 -26.89
CA GLY A 241 -17.32 -37.16 -26.55
C GLY A 241 -17.00 -36.52 -25.22
N LYS A 242 -15.76 -36.07 -25.10
CA LYS A 242 -15.22 -35.26 -24.00
C LYS A 242 -14.59 -34.01 -24.58
N GLN A 243 -14.84 -32.87 -23.95
CA GLN A 243 -14.27 -31.57 -24.30
C GLN A 243 -13.78 -30.91 -23.01
N ALA A 244 -12.52 -30.49 -22.99
CA ALA A 244 -11.93 -29.73 -21.90
C ALA A 244 -11.41 -28.39 -22.42
N LEU A 245 -11.84 -27.30 -21.79
CA LEU A 245 -11.34 -25.96 -22.01
C LEU A 245 -10.84 -25.43 -20.67
N SER A 246 -9.58 -25.02 -20.59
CA SER A 246 -9.04 -24.31 -19.43
C SER A 246 -8.40 -22.99 -19.83
N GLN A 247 -8.55 -22.01 -18.95
CA GLN A 247 -7.91 -20.71 -19.04
C GLN A 247 -7.21 -20.42 -17.72
N ALA A 248 -5.95 -20.01 -17.79
CA ALA A 248 -5.18 -19.51 -16.65
C ALA A 248 -4.78 -18.07 -16.96
N THR A 249 -4.96 -17.17 -16.00
CA THR A 249 -4.57 -15.77 -16.09
C THR A 249 -3.77 -15.41 -14.84
N LYS A 250 -2.59 -14.83 -15.03
CA LYS A 250 -1.82 -14.19 -13.96
C LYS A 250 -1.79 -12.70 -14.24
N THR A 251 -2.06 -11.88 -13.21
CA THR A 251 -1.93 -10.42 -13.31
C THR A 251 -1.08 -9.95 -12.15
N SER A 252 -0.07 -9.12 -12.44
CA SER A 252 0.71 -8.41 -11.44
C SER A 252 0.49 -6.93 -11.64
N GLN A 253 0.12 -6.22 -10.59
CA GLN A 253 -0.16 -4.79 -10.61
C GLN A 253 0.64 -4.10 -9.51
N GLU A 254 1.38 -3.07 -9.88
CA GLU A 254 2.16 -2.24 -8.97
C GLU A 254 1.64 -0.80 -9.06
N THR A 255 1.31 -0.22 -7.92
CA THR A 255 0.85 1.17 -7.82
C THR A 255 1.73 1.94 -6.84
N HIS A 256 2.01 3.19 -7.15
CA HIS A 256 2.83 4.03 -6.30
C HIS A 256 1.98 4.82 -5.30
N GLN A 257 2.32 4.70 -4.02
CA GLN A 257 1.75 5.51 -2.95
C GLN A 257 2.77 6.56 -2.52
N GLY A 258 2.57 7.80 -2.93
CA GLY A 258 3.43 8.93 -2.58
C GLY A 258 3.29 9.38 -1.12
N SER A 259 4.25 10.18 -0.68
CA SER A 259 4.13 10.98 0.54
C SER A 259 3.29 12.25 0.29
N VAL A 260 2.75 12.84 1.36
CA VAL A 260 2.01 14.11 1.33
C VAL A 260 2.59 15.07 2.35
N VAL A 261 2.95 16.27 1.94
CA VAL A 261 3.34 17.38 2.83
C VAL A 261 2.40 18.54 2.58
N ALA A 262 1.57 18.91 3.56
CA ALA A 262 0.49 19.85 3.30
C ALA A 262 0.17 20.77 4.46
N SER A 263 -0.38 21.94 4.13
CA SER A 263 -1.02 22.84 5.08
C SER A 263 -2.38 23.27 4.56
N VAL A 264 -3.40 23.33 5.42
CA VAL A 264 -4.78 23.65 5.01
C VAL A 264 -4.95 25.16 4.79
N ALA A 265 -4.66 25.94 5.82
CA ALA A 265 -4.87 27.39 5.89
C ALA A 265 -3.57 28.21 5.82
N GLY A 266 -2.43 27.61 6.21
CA GLY A 266 -1.12 28.27 6.17
C GLY A 266 -0.17 27.73 5.10
N ASP A 267 1.10 28.10 5.21
CA ASP A 267 2.13 27.81 4.20
C ASP A 267 2.78 26.43 4.36
N VAL A 268 3.42 25.95 3.29
CA VAL A 268 4.37 24.84 3.35
C VAL A 268 5.77 25.35 3.02
N ASP A 269 6.67 25.27 4.00
CA ASP A 269 8.07 25.71 3.90
C ASP A 269 9.04 24.53 3.94
N ILE A 270 9.71 24.24 2.83
CA ILE A 270 10.70 23.17 2.72
C ILE A 270 12.08 23.78 2.44
N VAL A 271 13.05 23.52 3.32
CA VAL A 271 14.40 24.07 3.24
C VAL A 271 15.44 22.95 3.35
N ALA A 272 16.05 22.59 2.23
CA ALA A 272 17.20 21.70 2.15
C ALA A 272 18.48 22.52 1.92
N GLY A 273 19.52 22.34 2.74
CA GLY A 273 20.82 22.99 2.53
C GLY A 273 21.59 22.44 1.32
N GLY A 274 21.21 21.26 0.84
CA GLY A 274 21.71 20.50 -0.30
C GLY A 274 20.62 20.29 -1.34
N ALA A 275 20.22 19.04 -1.57
CA ALA A 275 19.25 18.65 -2.58
C ALA A 275 17.85 18.42 -1.99
N TYR A 276 16.84 18.86 -2.73
CA TYR A 276 15.45 18.48 -2.55
C TYR A 276 15.05 17.50 -3.66
N ARG A 277 14.45 16.37 -3.29
CA ARG A 277 13.94 15.38 -4.24
C ARG A 277 12.53 14.94 -3.88
N GLN A 278 11.62 15.02 -4.84
CA GLN A 278 10.23 14.56 -4.73
C GLN A 278 9.96 13.50 -5.80
N VAL A 279 9.34 12.38 -5.44
CA VAL A 279 8.96 11.31 -6.39
C VAL A 279 7.53 10.90 -6.18
N GLY A 280 6.69 11.08 -7.21
CA GLY A 280 5.29 10.63 -7.20
C GLY A 280 4.50 11.00 -5.93
N SER A 281 4.85 12.14 -5.32
CA SER A 281 4.40 12.60 -4.01
C SER A 281 3.78 13.99 -4.15
N GLU A 282 3.11 14.47 -3.11
CA GLU A 282 2.35 15.71 -3.15
C GLU A 282 2.84 16.71 -2.10
N VAL A 283 2.96 17.97 -2.51
CA VAL A 283 3.25 19.11 -1.63
C VAL A 283 2.24 20.21 -1.93
N GLN A 284 1.43 20.62 -0.95
CA GLN A 284 0.32 21.55 -1.20
C GLN A 284 -0.04 22.47 -0.03
N ALA A 285 -0.40 23.71 -0.35
CA ALA A 285 -0.96 24.69 0.57
C ALA A 285 -2.15 25.38 -0.11
N PRO A 286 -3.39 24.85 -0.05
CA PRO A 286 -4.50 25.38 -0.85
C PRO A 286 -4.88 26.84 -0.55
N GLN A 287 -4.62 27.32 0.68
CA GLN A 287 -4.89 28.70 1.10
C GLN A 287 -3.62 29.50 1.46
N GLY A 288 -2.45 28.89 1.32
CA GLY A 288 -1.15 29.50 1.59
C GLY A 288 -0.19 29.33 0.42
N ASP A 289 1.09 29.62 0.66
CA ASP A 289 2.15 29.44 -0.32
C ASP A 289 2.92 28.13 -0.10
N VAL A 290 3.45 27.56 -1.17
CA VAL A 290 4.43 26.46 -1.12
C VAL A 290 5.81 27.00 -1.49
N THR A 291 6.73 26.99 -0.53
CA THR A 291 8.13 27.40 -0.72
C THR A 291 9.06 26.19 -0.63
N ILE A 292 9.85 25.95 -1.67
CA ILE A 292 10.90 24.91 -1.69
C ILE A 292 12.25 25.58 -1.96
N LYS A 293 13.19 25.42 -1.04
CA LYS A 293 14.56 25.92 -1.13
C LYS A 293 15.55 24.77 -1.10
N GLY A 294 16.46 24.76 -2.06
CA GLY A 294 17.54 23.78 -2.19
C GLY A 294 18.59 24.25 -3.20
N LYS A 295 19.82 23.74 -3.10
CA LYS A 295 20.85 23.93 -4.14
C LYS A 295 20.52 23.16 -5.42
N SER A 296 19.80 22.05 -5.28
CA SER A 296 19.27 21.25 -6.39
C SER A 296 17.85 20.83 -6.04
N ILE A 297 16.95 20.87 -7.02
CA ILE A 297 15.54 20.51 -6.87
C ILE A 297 15.19 19.52 -7.99
N ALA A 298 14.73 18.33 -7.63
CA ALA A 298 14.29 17.30 -8.55
C ALA A 298 12.86 16.85 -8.21
N ILE A 299 11.92 17.05 -9.13
CA ILE A 299 10.56 16.53 -9.03
C ILE A 299 10.40 15.48 -10.12
N VAL A 300 10.18 14.24 -9.70
CA VAL A 300 10.24 13.06 -10.56
C VAL A 300 8.89 12.34 -10.51
N GLU A 301 8.47 11.83 -11.66
CA GLU A 301 7.30 10.97 -11.77
C GLU A 301 7.52 9.61 -11.10
N ALA A 302 6.46 9.05 -10.53
CA ALA A 302 6.39 7.63 -10.25
C ALA A 302 5.46 6.94 -11.26
N ARG A 303 5.72 5.67 -11.57
CA ARG A 303 4.99 4.92 -12.60
C ARG A 303 4.29 3.73 -11.98
N ASN A 304 3.00 3.61 -12.28
CA ASN A 304 2.24 2.40 -12.01
C ASN A 304 2.47 1.41 -13.14
N GLN A 305 2.54 0.11 -12.82
CA GLN A 305 2.79 -0.95 -13.77
C GLN A 305 1.73 -2.03 -13.66
N SER A 306 1.44 -2.68 -14.77
CA SER A 306 0.51 -3.81 -14.82
C SER A 306 0.97 -4.77 -15.92
N ALA A 307 1.09 -6.04 -15.57
CA ALA A 307 1.44 -7.12 -16.48
C ALA A 307 0.40 -8.24 -16.38
N GLN A 308 0.02 -8.81 -17.51
CA GLN A 308 -0.99 -9.86 -17.58
C GLN A 308 -0.59 -10.96 -18.55
N ASP A 309 -0.53 -12.19 -18.05
CA ASP A 309 -0.27 -13.39 -18.84
C ASP A 309 -1.51 -14.26 -18.88
N THR A 310 -1.95 -14.67 -20.08
CA THR A 310 -3.12 -15.53 -20.26
C THR A 310 -2.80 -16.75 -21.12
N GLU A 311 -3.05 -17.94 -20.58
CA GLU A 311 -2.89 -19.21 -21.25
C GLU A 311 -4.25 -19.90 -21.46
N THR A 312 -4.57 -20.24 -22.72
CA THR A 312 -5.79 -20.99 -23.06
C THR A 312 -5.43 -22.37 -23.62
N LYS A 313 -6.01 -23.42 -23.03
CA LYS A 313 -5.82 -24.81 -23.45
C LYS A 313 -7.15 -25.44 -23.82
N PHE A 314 -7.23 -26.00 -25.02
CA PHE A 314 -8.40 -26.74 -25.52
C PHE A 314 -8.01 -28.19 -25.86
N LYS A 315 -8.82 -29.15 -25.41
CA LYS A 315 -8.69 -30.56 -25.77
C LYS A 315 -10.06 -31.15 -26.06
N GLN A 316 -10.19 -31.90 -27.15
CA GLN A 316 -11.44 -32.57 -27.52
C GLN A 316 -11.16 -33.98 -28.04
N SER A 317 -12.04 -34.91 -27.70
CA SER A 317 -12.06 -36.29 -28.22
C SER A 317 -13.51 -36.74 -28.35
N GLY A 318 -13.93 -37.29 -29.48
CA GLY A 318 -15.29 -37.78 -29.66
C GLY A 318 -15.62 -38.12 -31.10
N LEU A 319 -16.81 -38.68 -31.30
CA LEU A 319 -17.40 -38.99 -32.60
C LEU A 319 -18.48 -37.94 -32.89
N SER A 320 -18.39 -37.28 -34.05
CA SER A 320 -19.36 -36.30 -34.51
C SER A 320 -20.12 -36.84 -35.71
N LEU A 321 -21.46 -36.75 -35.67
CA LEU A 321 -22.32 -36.96 -36.82
C LEU A 321 -22.89 -35.59 -37.22
N SER A 322 -22.56 -35.10 -38.41
CA SER A 322 -23.02 -33.82 -38.95
C SER A 322 -23.79 -34.02 -40.24
N LEU A 323 -24.91 -33.33 -40.40
CA LEU A 323 -25.64 -33.24 -41.67
C LEU A 323 -25.16 -31.97 -42.38
N SER A 324 -24.29 -32.11 -43.39
CA SER A 324 -23.90 -30.99 -44.26
C SER A 324 -24.99 -30.79 -45.32
N ALA A 325 -25.74 -29.70 -45.23
CA ALA A 325 -26.57 -29.27 -46.35
C ALA A 325 -25.65 -28.62 -47.41
N PRO A 326 -25.67 -29.07 -48.67
CA PRO A 326 -25.09 -28.29 -49.77
C PRO A 326 -25.91 -26.99 -49.89
N GLY A 327 -25.29 -25.83 -49.67
CA GLY A 327 -25.91 -24.54 -50.00
C GLY A 327 -26.23 -23.58 -48.87
N VAL A 328 -25.34 -23.41 -47.88
CA VAL A 328 -25.32 -22.17 -47.08
C VAL A 328 -23.87 -21.69 -46.97
N ASP A 329 -23.44 -20.91 -47.97
CA ASP A 329 -22.32 -20.00 -47.82
C ASP A 329 -22.70 -18.85 -46.89
N ALA A 330 -21.69 -18.37 -46.16
CA ALA A 330 -21.67 -17.19 -45.31
C ALA A 330 -22.41 -17.26 -43.97
N ALA A 331 -21.68 -17.67 -42.92
CA ALA A 331 -21.52 -16.83 -41.72
C ALA A 331 -20.34 -17.29 -40.86
N MET A 332 -19.55 -16.31 -40.43
CA MET A 332 -18.44 -16.35 -39.46
C MET A 332 -17.07 -16.77 -40.02
N GLY A 333 -16.51 -15.84 -40.81
CA GLY A 333 -15.07 -15.73 -41.02
C GLY A 333 -14.32 -15.59 -39.70
N ALA A 334 -13.22 -16.32 -39.64
CA ALA A 334 -12.36 -16.56 -38.50
C ALA A 334 -11.63 -15.31 -37.98
N ILE A 335 -11.33 -15.35 -36.68
CA ILE A 335 -10.02 -15.05 -36.06
C ILE A 335 -9.20 -13.97 -36.79
N LYS A 336 -9.25 -12.72 -36.28
CA LYS A 336 -8.20 -11.74 -36.52
C LYS A 336 -6.91 -12.21 -35.84
N ALA A 337 -6.12 -13.01 -36.54
CA ALA A 337 -4.69 -13.09 -36.33
C ALA A 337 -4.09 -11.84 -36.99
N GLY A 338 -3.76 -10.85 -36.18
CA GLY A 338 -2.98 -9.69 -36.58
C GLY A 338 -1.54 -9.89 -36.18
N GLU A 339 -0.76 -10.56 -37.01
CA GLU A 339 0.70 -10.45 -36.98
C GLU A 339 1.16 -9.64 -38.20
N HIS A 340 2.08 -8.73 -37.90
CA HIS A 340 2.64 -7.70 -38.76
C HIS A 340 3.20 -8.23 -40.08
N VAL A 341 2.72 -7.65 -41.19
CA VAL A 341 3.52 -7.48 -42.42
C VAL A 341 3.49 -6.00 -42.76
N THR A 342 4.47 -5.27 -42.26
CA THR A 342 4.83 -3.94 -42.79
C THR A 342 5.62 -4.16 -44.07
N GLN A 343 4.96 -3.98 -45.21
CA GLN A 343 5.64 -3.73 -46.48
C GLN A 343 5.45 -2.25 -46.82
N THR A 344 6.48 -1.46 -46.53
CA THR A 344 6.63 -0.10 -47.02
C THR A 344 6.79 -0.17 -48.54
N GLN A 345 5.90 0.47 -49.28
CA GLN A 345 6.20 0.97 -50.61
C GLN A 345 5.90 2.46 -50.64
N ASP A 346 6.97 3.20 -50.90
CA ASP A 346 7.09 4.64 -50.85
C ASP A 346 6.84 5.19 -52.26
N ASP A 347 5.69 5.83 -52.48
CA ASP A 347 5.34 6.47 -53.75
C ASP A 347 5.93 7.90 -53.89
N ARG A 348 6.90 8.28 -53.05
CA ARG A 348 7.59 9.59 -53.14
C ARG A 348 9.04 9.52 -53.64
N MET A 349 9.35 8.53 -54.48
CA MET A 349 10.54 8.52 -55.36
C MET A 349 10.21 8.83 -56.83
N LYS A 350 9.09 9.51 -57.11
CA LYS A 350 8.79 10.10 -58.43
C LYS A 350 7.99 11.41 -58.31
N ALA A 351 8.62 12.47 -57.82
CA ALA A 351 8.42 13.87 -58.20
C ALA A 351 9.38 14.77 -57.42
#